data_AF-A0A0F8YD71-F1
#
_entry.id   AF-A0A0F8YD71-F1
#
_cell.length_a   1.000
_cell.length_b   1.000
_cell.length_c   1.000
_cell.angle_alpha   90.00
_cell.angle_beta   90.00
_cell.angle_gamma   90.00
#
_symmetry.space_group_name_H-M   'P 1'
#
loop_
_entity.id
_entity.type
_entity.pdbx_description
1 polymer ?
#
loop_
_entity_poly.entity_id
_entity_poly.type
_entity_poly.pdbx_seq_one_letter_code
_entity_poly.pdbx_strand_id
1 'polypeptide(L)'
;MKARVFQWDTSCSSCSPDNFYEFEDHFQDAAKEFLKNLSISDEEITKMCLIQSSRYEEGRKAEFCILIPLDKYDDKKFDEFDDDIGGAADEYFGGWGFEELENEEI
;
A
#
# COMPACT_ATOMS: atom_id res chain seq x y z
N MET A 1 -0.24 -4.88 16.61
CA MET A 1 -0.81 -4.39 15.33
C MET A 1 -0.33 -5.32 14.21
N LYS A 2 -1.00 -5.35 13.06
CA LYS A 2 -0.45 -5.99 11.85
C LYS A 2 0.09 -4.90 10.93
N ALA A 3 1.33 -5.04 10.47
CA ALA A 3 1.94 -4.15 9.49
C ALA A 3 1.95 -4.85 8.13
N ARG A 4 1.48 -4.13 7.12
CA ARG A 4 1.27 -4.62 5.77
C ARG A 4 2.10 -3.74 4.85
N VAL A 5 3.18 -4.31 4.30
CA VAL A 5 4.09 -3.59 3.40
C VAL A 5 3.81 -4.00 1.98
N PHE A 6 3.48 -3.00 1.18
CA PHE A 6 3.21 -3.11 -0.23
C PHE A 6 4.43 -2.61 -0.99
N GLN A 7 4.91 -3.42 -1.92
CA GLN A 7 6.08 -3.14 -2.72
C GLN A 7 5.74 -3.19 -4.19
N TRP A 8 6.24 -2.22 -4.97
CA TRP A 8 6.18 -2.26 -6.42
C TRP A 8 7.51 -1.88 -7.04
N ASP A 9 7.81 -2.50 -8.18
CA ASP A 9 9.09 -2.34 -8.88
C ASP A 9 8.98 -1.34 -10.03
N THR A 10 9.80 -0.28 -9.96
CA THR A 10 9.90 0.75 -11.02
C THR A 10 10.88 0.35 -12.15
N SER A 11 11.44 -0.86 -12.12
CA SER A 11 12.44 -1.33 -13.09
C SER A 11 11.88 -1.66 -14.48
N CYS A 12 10.55 -1.62 -14.68
CA CYS A 12 9.99 -1.86 -16.01
C CYS A 12 10.13 -0.64 -16.92
N SER A 13 10.39 -0.87 -18.20
CA SER A 13 10.61 0.20 -19.18
C SER A 13 9.38 1.09 -19.44
N SER A 14 8.20 0.65 -19.00
CA SER A 14 6.94 1.39 -19.07
C SER A 14 6.65 2.23 -17.81
N CYS A 15 7.42 2.04 -16.73
CA CYS A 15 7.27 2.85 -15.53
C CYS A 15 7.82 4.25 -15.79
N SER A 16 7.05 5.27 -15.39
CA SER A 16 7.42 6.67 -15.50
C SER A 16 7.14 7.36 -14.17
N PRO A 17 7.74 8.54 -13.91
CA PRO A 17 7.37 9.35 -12.75
C PRO A 17 5.86 9.66 -12.71
N ASP A 18 5.23 9.90 -13.85
CA ASP A 18 3.81 10.26 -13.92
C ASP A 18 2.92 9.08 -13.46
N ASN A 19 3.14 7.89 -14.00
CA ASN A 19 2.41 6.67 -13.59
C ASN A 19 2.69 6.32 -12.13
N PHE A 20 3.93 6.56 -11.66
CA PHE A 20 4.31 6.34 -10.27
C PHE A 20 3.49 7.19 -9.31
N TYR A 21 3.43 8.50 -9.53
CA TYR A 21 2.69 9.40 -8.63
C TYR A 21 1.17 9.22 -8.77
N GLU A 22 0.65 8.93 -9.97
CA GLU A 22 -0.76 8.60 -10.17
C GLU A 22 -1.17 7.36 -9.37
N PHE A 23 -0.36 6.30 -9.42
CA PHE A 23 -0.60 5.11 -8.63
C PHE A 23 -0.43 5.36 -7.12
N GLU A 24 0.59 6.12 -6.69
CA GLU A 24 0.78 6.42 -5.27
C GLU A 24 -0.43 7.16 -4.69
N ASP A 25 -0.99 8.13 -5.42
CA ASP A 25 -2.20 8.85 -5.03
C ASP A 25 -3.42 7.91 -4.99
N HIS A 26 -3.59 7.07 -6.02
CA HIS A 26 -4.66 6.07 -6.07
C HIS A 26 -4.58 5.08 -4.90
N PHE A 27 -3.38 4.55 -4.66
CA PHE A 27 -3.10 3.63 -3.56
C PHE A 27 -3.43 4.29 -2.21
N GLN A 28 -2.99 5.53 -1.99
CA GLN A 28 -3.27 6.26 -0.75
C GLN A 28 -4.76 6.40 -0.49
N ASP A 29 -5.54 6.73 -1.52
CA ASP A 29 -6.98 6.95 -1.37
C ASP A 29 -7.73 5.65 -1.14
N ALA A 30 -7.38 4.58 -1.86
CA ALA A 30 -7.91 3.24 -1.62
C ALA A 30 -7.55 2.72 -0.21
N ALA A 31 -6.30 2.91 0.24
CA ALA A 31 -5.87 2.53 1.58
C ALA A 31 -6.64 3.28 2.68
N LYS A 32 -6.86 4.59 2.50
CA LYS A 32 -7.67 5.39 3.44
C LYS A 32 -9.12 4.89 3.47
N GLU A 33 -9.72 4.59 2.32
CA GLU A 33 -11.08 4.05 2.24
C GLU A 33 -11.19 2.68 2.91
N PHE A 34 -10.24 1.78 2.64
CA PHE A 34 -10.14 0.49 3.30
C PHE A 34 -10.09 0.62 4.83
N LEU A 35 -9.22 1.49 5.37
CA LEU A 35 -9.13 1.71 6.81
C LEU A 35 -10.42 2.31 7.40
N LYS A 36 -11.10 3.22 6.67
CA LYS A 36 -12.43 3.73 7.06
C LYS A 36 -13.46 2.62 7.16
N ASN A 37 -13.45 1.68 6.21
CA ASN A 37 -14.34 0.51 6.19
C ASN A 37 -14.07 -0.48 7.33
N LEU A 38 -12.91 -0.38 7.98
CA LEU A 38 -12.58 -1.05 9.24
C LEU A 38 -12.96 -0.23 10.49
N SER A 39 -13.71 0.86 10.33
CA SER A 39 -14.10 1.77 11.42
C SER A 39 -12.90 2.43 12.12
N ILE A 40 -11.86 2.75 11.36
CA ILE A 40 -10.71 3.56 11.82
C ILE A 40 -11.03 5.03 11.51
N SER A 41 -10.78 5.91 12.47
CA SER A 41 -11.07 7.34 12.32
C SER A 41 -10.02 8.06 11.45
N ASP A 42 -10.39 9.17 10.81
CA ASP A 42 -9.47 9.98 9.97
C ASP A 42 -8.18 10.38 10.71
N GLU A 43 -8.26 10.65 12.02
CA GLU A 43 -7.10 11.02 12.84
C GLU A 43 -6.13 9.83 13.01
N GLU A 44 -6.66 8.61 13.13
CA GLU A 44 -5.86 7.39 13.23
C GLU A 44 -5.28 7.00 11.86
N ILE A 45 -6.07 7.12 10.79
CA ILE A 45 -5.67 6.77 9.41
C ILE A 45 -4.41 7.50 8.99
N THR A 46 -4.33 8.80 9.29
CA THR A 46 -3.16 9.63 8.94
C THR A 46 -1.87 9.11 9.58
N LYS A 47 -1.97 8.45 10.75
CA LYS A 47 -0.82 7.85 11.46
C LYS A 47 -0.54 6.41 10.98
N MET A 48 -1.54 5.74 10.40
CA MET A 48 -1.48 4.34 9.98
C MET A 48 -1.01 4.15 8.54
N CYS A 49 -1.23 5.14 7.67
CA CYS A 49 -0.71 5.17 6.30
C CYS A 49 0.69 5.81 6.28
N LEU A 50 1.72 5.00 6.08
CA LEU A 50 3.12 5.45 6.07
C LEU A 50 3.77 5.12 4.73
N ILE A 51 4.15 6.15 3.97
CA ILE A 51 4.91 5.99 2.72
C ILE A 51 6.39 6.00 3.06
N GLN A 52 7.12 4.95 2.69
CA GLN A 52 8.56 4.88 2.92
C GLN A 52 9.38 5.37 1.72
N SER A 53 8.79 5.38 0.52
CA SER A 53 9.48 5.72 -0.73
C SER A 53 8.79 6.86 -1.50
N SER A 54 8.77 8.07 -0.94
CA SER A 54 8.02 9.22 -1.49
C SER A 54 8.60 9.86 -2.77
N ARG A 55 9.60 9.23 -3.40
CA ARG A 55 10.22 9.74 -4.63
C ARG A 55 10.44 8.61 -5.61
N TYR A 56 10.02 8.85 -6.86
CA TYR A 56 10.35 7.98 -7.98
C TYR A 56 11.88 7.89 -8.16
N GLU A 57 12.39 6.67 -8.12
CA GLU A 57 13.76 6.35 -8.52
C GLU A 57 13.70 5.16 -9.49
N GLU A 58 14.30 5.31 -10.67
CA GLU A 58 14.33 4.25 -11.69
C GLU A 58 15.12 3.03 -11.19
N GLY A 59 14.57 1.84 -11.39
CA GLY A 59 15.23 0.60 -11.00
C GLY A 59 15.20 0.31 -9.50
N ARG A 60 14.25 0.92 -8.76
CA ARG A 60 14.09 0.72 -7.32
C ARG A 60 12.71 0.20 -6.97
N LYS A 61 12.63 -0.46 -5.81
CA LYS A 61 11.35 -0.75 -5.18
C LYS A 61 10.86 0.50 -4.45
N ALA A 62 9.57 0.78 -4.60
CA ALA A 62 8.87 1.69 -3.73
C ALA A 62 8.00 0.90 -2.75
N GLU A 63 7.79 1.49 -1.58
CA GLU A 63 7.14 0.83 -0.46
C GLU A 63 6.10 1.73 0.21
N PHE A 64 4.93 1.14 0.46
CA PHE A 64 3.87 1.72 1.28
C PHE A 64 3.54 0.78 2.43
N CYS A 65 3.43 1.33 3.64
CA CYS A 65 3.10 0.57 4.84
C CYS A 65 1.73 1.00 5.39
N ILE A 66 0.84 0.02 5.58
CA ILE A 66 -0.43 0.19 6.29
C ILE A 66 -0.34 -0.50 7.65
N LEU A 67 -0.65 0.21 8.73
CA LEU A 67 -0.74 -0.33 10.09
C LEU A 67 -2.20 -0.54 10.47
N ILE A 68 -2.56 -1.77 10.85
CA ILE A 68 -3.95 -2.12 11.21
C ILE A 68 -4.00 -2.67 12.64
N PRO A 69 -4.89 -2.15 13.51
CA PRO A 69 -5.16 -2.74 14.82
C PRO A 69 -5.68 -4.18 14.70
N LEU A 70 -5.18 -5.09 15.55
CA LEU A 70 -5.52 -6.52 15.47
C LEU A 70 -7.01 -6.79 15.69
N ASP A 71 -7.66 -5.99 16.53
CA ASP A 71 -9.08 -6.07 16.84
C ASP A 71 -10.00 -5.59 15.70
N LYS A 72 -9.45 -4.82 14.75
CA LYS A 72 -10.14 -4.33 13.55
C LYS A 72 -9.74 -5.07 12.28
N TYR A 73 -8.77 -5.98 12.36
CA TYR A 73 -8.23 -6.68 11.22
C TYR A 73 -9.20 -7.74 10.70
N ASP A 74 -9.40 -7.77 9.38
CA ASP A 74 -10.28 -8.70 8.67
C ASP A 74 -9.52 -9.23 7.44
N ASP A 75 -9.13 -10.50 7.47
CA ASP A 75 -8.36 -11.13 6.39
C ASP A 75 -9.09 -11.05 5.04
N LYS A 76 -10.41 -11.26 5.03
CA LYS A 76 -11.17 -11.29 3.77
C LYS A 76 -11.22 -9.90 3.12
N LYS A 77 -11.50 -8.86 3.92
CA LYS A 77 -11.51 -7.49 3.39
C LYS A 77 -10.13 -7.06 2.91
N PHE A 78 -9.09 -7.58 3.56
CA PHE A 78 -7.72 -7.32 3.14
C PHE A 78 -7.40 -7.99 1.80
N ASP A 79 -7.78 -9.26 1.62
CA ASP A 79 -7.61 -9.97 0.35
C ASP A 79 -8.33 -9.22 -0.80
N GLU A 80 -9.56 -8.72 -0.54
CA GLU A 80 -10.31 -7.90 -1.52
C GLU A 80 -9.59 -6.58 -1.87
N PHE A 81 -8.87 -5.98 -0.91
CA PHE A 81 -8.07 -4.77 -1.14
C PHE A 81 -6.77 -5.07 -1.91
N ASP A 82 -6.08 -6.15 -1.57
CA ASP A 82 -4.84 -6.57 -2.26
C ASP A 82 -5.12 -6.94 -3.72
N ASP A 83 -6.22 -7.64 -4.01
CA ASP A 83 -6.63 -7.97 -5.39
C ASP A 83 -6.91 -6.71 -6.23
N ASP A 84 -7.60 -5.71 -5.66
CA ASP A 84 -7.94 -4.46 -6.36
C ASP A 84 -6.68 -3.64 -6.69
N ILE A 85 -5.81 -3.45 -5.70
CA ILE A 85 -4.57 -2.71 -5.88
C ILE A 85 -3.56 -3.46 -6.75
N GLY A 86 -3.42 -4.77 -6.55
CA GLY A 86 -2.52 -5.60 -7.35
C GLY A 86 -2.90 -5.54 -8.82
N GLY A 87 -4.20 -5.56 -9.13
CA GLY A 87 -4.71 -5.34 -10.48
C GLY A 87 -4.31 -3.99 -11.06
N ALA A 88 -4.45 -2.90 -10.30
CA ALA A 88 -4.02 -1.58 -10.73
C ALA A 88 -2.48 -1.50 -10.90
N ALA A 89 -1.71 -2.09 -9.98
CA ALA A 89 -0.25 -2.07 -10.01
C ALA A 89 0.31 -2.79 -11.24
N ASP A 90 -0.30 -3.89 -11.65
CA ASP A 90 0.09 -4.65 -12.85
C ASP A 90 -0.08 -3.85 -14.15
N GLU A 91 -0.95 -2.83 -14.18
CA GLU A 91 -1.10 -1.93 -15.34
C GLU A 91 0.09 -0.98 -15.50
N TYR A 92 0.81 -0.66 -14.42
CA TYR A 92 1.81 0.41 -14.38
C TYR A 92 3.24 -0.05 -14.04
N PHE A 93 3.43 -1.16 -13.34
CA PHE A 93 4.72 -1.60 -12.79
C PHE A 93 5.18 -2.98 -13.26
N GLY A 94 6.47 -3.27 -13.04
CA GLY A 94 7.09 -4.53 -13.46
C GLY A 94 6.80 -5.72 -12.55
N GLY A 95 6.14 -5.47 -11.42
CA GLY A 95 5.76 -6.48 -10.45
C GLY A 95 5.18 -5.86 -9.18
N TRP A 96 4.10 -6.49 -8.70
CA TRP A 96 3.49 -6.27 -7.40
C TRP A 96 4.02 -7.28 -6.38
N GLY A 97 4.24 -6.84 -5.16
CA GLY A 97 4.69 -7.69 -4.07
C GLY A 97 4.16 -7.20 -2.73
N PHE A 98 3.93 -8.15 -1.85
CA PHE A 98 3.44 -7.88 -0.51
C PHE A 98 4.27 -8.63 0.52
N GLU A 99 4.59 -7.95 1.61
CA GLU A 99 5.27 -8.51 2.76
C GLU A 99 4.44 -8.29 4.04
N GLU A 100 4.12 -9.39 4.72
CA GLU A 100 3.59 -9.35 6.09
C GLU A 100 4.76 -9.11 7.05
N LEU A 101 4.76 -7.95 7.72
CA LEU A 101 5.63 -7.75 8.87
C LEU A 101 4.85 -8.16 10.12
N GLU A 102 5.12 -9.38 10.60
CA GLU A 102 4.75 -9.78 11.96
C GLU A 102 5.52 -8.89 12.93
N ASN A 103 4.85 -7.90 13.51
CA ASN A 103 5.52 -6.95 14.40
C ASN A 103 5.28 -7.29 15.87
N GLU A 104 6.28 -7.94 16.46
CA GLU A 104 6.62 -7.83 17.88
C GLU A 104 7.13 -6.40 18.12
N GLU A 105 6.28 -5.49 18.61
CA GLU A 105 6.60 -4.11 19.04
C GLU A 105 6.85 -3.03 17.93
N ILE A 106 5.77 -2.40 17.45
CA ILE A 106 5.77 -1.00 16.95
C ILE A 106 5.16 -0.10 18.02
#